data_AF-A0A939HYF9-F1
#
_entry.id   AF-A0A939HYF9-F1
#
_cell.length_a   1.000
_cell.length_b   1.000
_cell.length_c   1.000
_cell.angle_alpha   90.00
_cell.angle_beta   90.00
_cell.angle_gamma   90.00
#
_symmetry.space_group_name_H-M   'P 1'
#
loop_
_entity.id
_entity.type
_entity.pdbx_description
1 polymer ?
#
loop_
_entity_poly.entity_id
_entity_poly.type
_entity_poly.pdbx_seq_one_letter_code
_entity_poly.pdbx_strand_id
1 'polypeptide(L)'
;MPWRSSSSLTGSRVLPPRDRQGGKRIHQVGCKNFILFSAWVEIYLQVTEIPSRQIQFRLESGTFENFSADLDLEDYNDGTLISYSVEATPSFPISFGLYSTGYSVGNA
;
A
#
# COMPACT_ATOMS: atom_id res chain seq x y z
N MET A 1 22.60 14.40 -2.30
CA MET A 1 21.51 13.49 -1.88
C MET A 1 20.78 14.15 -0.72
N PRO A 2 19.47 14.45 -0.80
CA PRO A 2 18.52 13.62 -0.05
C PRO A 2 17.04 13.67 -0.51
N TRP A 3 16.39 12.50 -0.62
CA TRP A 3 14.92 12.36 -0.70
C TRP A 3 14.42 11.20 0.17
N ARG A 4 15.03 10.97 1.34
CA ARG A 4 14.59 9.86 2.21
C ARG A 4 13.41 10.33 3.08
N SER A 5 12.19 10.07 2.63
CA SER A 5 11.09 9.80 3.57
C SER A 5 11.28 8.38 4.10
N SER A 6 11.39 8.20 5.42
CA SER A 6 11.46 6.87 6.03
C SER A 6 10.08 6.47 6.53
N SER A 7 9.59 5.32 6.08
CA SER A 7 8.43 4.64 6.65
C SER A 7 8.89 3.45 7.47
N SER A 8 8.44 3.36 8.72
CA SER A 8 8.67 2.20 9.59
C SER A 8 7.35 1.50 9.86
N LEU A 9 7.29 0.19 9.59
CA LEU A 9 6.23 -0.67 10.09
C LEU A 9 6.52 -0.97 11.57
N THR A 10 5.66 -0.53 12.47
CA THR A 10 5.84 -0.68 13.92
C THR A 10 5.01 -1.83 14.50
N GLY A 11 4.02 -2.31 13.75
CA GLY A 11 3.24 -3.50 14.11
C GLY A 11 2.59 -4.12 12.88
N SER A 12 2.50 -5.45 12.86
CA SER A 12 1.82 -6.21 11.80
C SER A 12 1.23 -7.47 12.40
N ARG A 13 -0.08 -7.66 12.23
CA ARG A 13 -0.81 -8.79 12.79
C ARG A 13 -1.85 -9.31 11.82
N VAL A 14 -1.97 -10.64 11.72
CA VAL A 14 -3.11 -11.28 11.07
C VAL A 14 -4.26 -11.35 12.06
N LEU A 15 -5.41 -10.83 11.66
CA LEU A 15 -6.64 -10.83 12.44
C LEU A 15 -7.50 -12.05 12.10
N PRO A 16 -8.31 -12.55 13.05
CA PRO A 16 -9.29 -13.55 12.74
C PRO A 16 -10.31 -13.03 11.71
N PRO A 17 -10.86 -13.90 10.85
CA PRO A 17 -11.99 -13.59 10.01
C PRO A 17 -13.15 -13.00 10.82
N ARG A 18 -13.86 -12.01 10.26
CA ARG A 18 -15.04 -11.43 10.91
C ARG A 18 -16.24 -12.39 10.92
N ASP A 19 -16.31 -13.27 9.94
CA ASP A 19 -17.34 -14.28 9.79
C ASP A 19 -16.74 -15.60 9.24
N ARG A 20 -17.55 -16.66 9.15
CA ARG A 20 -17.09 -18.00 8.70
C ARG A 20 -16.66 -18.06 7.23
N GLN A 21 -17.00 -17.07 6.43
CA GLN A 21 -16.66 -16.94 5.00
C GLN A 21 -15.66 -15.80 4.73
N GLY A 22 -15.30 -15.04 5.78
CA GLY A 22 -14.51 -13.83 5.66
C GLY A 22 -13.07 -14.13 5.24
N GLY A 23 -12.58 -13.39 4.25
CA GLY A 23 -11.18 -13.43 3.82
C GLY A 23 -10.21 -13.12 4.97
N LYS A 24 -8.92 -13.38 4.75
CA LYS A 24 -7.87 -13.06 5.73
C LYS A 24 -7.88 -11.56 6.00
N ARG A 25 -7.55 -11.17 7.23
CA ARG A 25 -7.53 -9.76 7.62
C ARG A 25 -6.17 -9.42 8.18
N ILE A 26 -5.63 -8.28 7.80
CA ILE A 26 -4.35 -7.80 8.32
C ILE A 26 -4.53 -6.43 8.97
N HIS A 27 -3.89 -6.26 10.11
CA HIS A 27 -3.79 -4.99 10.82
C HIS A 27 -2.33 -4.58 10.86
N GLN A 28 -2.07 -3.36 10.40
CA GLN A 28 -0.74 -2.81 10.33
C GLN A 28 -0.71 -1.42 10.93
N VAL A 29 0.34 -1.16 11.70
CA VAL A 29 0.65 0.13 12.29
C VAL A 29 2.04 0.52 11.84
N GLY A 30 2.21 1.77 11.49
CA GLY A 30 3.50 2.32 11.10
C GLY A 30 3.58 3.81 11.36
N CYS A 31 4.77 4.35 11.13
CA CYS A 31 5.01 5.78 11.18
C CYS A 31 5.78 6.20 9.92
N LYS A 32 5.31 7.26 9.26
CA LYS A 32 5.99 7.89 8.13
C LYS A 32 6.50 9.25 8.57
N ASN A 33 7.81 9.40 8.59
CA ASN A 33 8.46 10.67 8.91
C ASN A 33 8.56 11.52 7.65
N PHE A 34 7.96 12.70 7.68
CA PHE A 34 8.17 13.79 6.73
C PHE A 34 9.07 14.86 7.36
N ILE A 35 9.57 15.78 6.54
CA ILE A 35 10.44 16.87 7.01
C ILE A 35 9.72 17.76 8.04
N LEU A 36 8.43 18.00 7.84
CA LEU A 36 7.65 18.94 8.65
C LEU A 36 6.84 18.28 9.78
N PHE A 37 6.59 16.96 9.70
CA PHE A 37 5.80 16.22 10.70
C PHE A 37 5.97 14.71 10.53
N SER A 38 5.52 13.94 11.53
CA SER A 38 5.40 12.47 11.44
C SER A 38 3.93 12.08 11.33
N ALA A 39 3.59 11.25 10.35
CA ALA A 39 2.26 10.65 10.22
C ALA A 39 2.24 9.26 10.84
N TRP A 40 1.39 9.06 11.84
CA TRP A 40 1.06 7.74 12.35
C TRP A 40 0.03 7.11 11.44
N VAL A 41 0.34 5.90 10.96
CA VAL A 41 -0.50 5.16 10.03
C VAL A 41 -1.01 3.94 10.74
N GLU A 42 -2.33 3.78 10.77
CA GLU A 42 -3.00 2.55 11.14
C GLU A 42 -3.90 2.13 10.00
N ILE A 43 -3.85 0.86 9.62
CA ILE A 43 -4.63 0.34 8.50
C ILE A 43 -5.09 -1.09 8.77
N TYR A 44 -6.37 -1.34 8.50
CA TYR A 44 -7.02 -2.65 8.54
C TYR A 44 -7.41 -3.01 7.12
N LEU A 45 -6.91 -4.14 6.63
CA LEU A 45 -7.15 -4.60 5.27
C LEU A 45 -7.82 -5.97 5.28
N GLN A 46 -8.81 -6.12 4.41
CA GLN A 46 -9.27 -7.42 3.99
C GLN A 46 -8.39 -7.89 2.83
N VAL A 47 -7.99 -9.16 2.89
CA VAL A 47 -7.14 -9.83 1.91
C VAL A 47 -7.96 -10.94 1.25
N THR A 48 -8.12 -10.81 -0.06
CA THR A 48 -8.76 -11.81 -0.91
C THR A 48 -7.72 -12.42 -1.83
N GLU A 49 -7.62 -13.75 -1.83
CA GLU A 49 -6.67 -14.50 -2.66
C GLU A 49 -7.45 -15.29 -3.71
N ILE A 50 -7.13 -15.04 -4.98
CA ILE A 50 -7.50 -15.89 -6.11
C ILE A 50 -6.27 -16.74 -6.42
N PRO A 51 -6.29 -18.06 -6.16
CA PRO A 51 -5.12 -18.92 -6.28
C PRO A 51 -4.41 -18.76 -7.62
N SER A 52 -3.09 -18.59 -7.56
CA SER A 52 -2.19 -18.45 -8.72
C SER A 52 -2.54 -17.33 -9.70
N ARG A 53 -3.36 -16.36 -9.29
CA ARG A 53 -3.81 -15.28 -10.18
C ARG A 53 -3.71 -13.91 -9.55
N GLN A 54 -4.27 -13.73 -8.36
CA GLN A 54 -4.40 -12.40 -7.80
C GLN A 54 -4.47 -12.39 -6.28
N ILE A 55 -3.84 -11.39 -5.67
CA ILE A 55 -4.04 -11.03 -4.27
C ILE A 55 -4.56 -9.60 -4.22
N GLN A 56 -5.70 -9.42 -3.56
CA GLN A 56 -6.36 -8.14 -3.42
C GLN A 56 -6.33 -7.70 -1.97
N PHE A 57 -5.93 -6.46 -1.74
CA PHE A 57 -5.99 -5.79 -0.45
C PHE A 57 -7.00 -4.66 -0.54
N ARG A 58 -7.96 -4.63 0.38
CA ARG A 58 -9.03 -3.63 0.42
C ARG A 58 -9.15 -3.03 1.81
N LEU A 59 -9.31 -1.71 1.87
CA LEU A 59 -9.49 -0.99 3.13
C LEU A 59 -10.77 -1.44 3.85
N GLU A 60 -10.62 -1.86 5.11
CA GLU A 60 -11.76 -1.99 6.03
C GLU A 60 -11.93 -0.74 6.88
N SER A 61 -10.82 -0.22 7.41
CA SER A 61 -10.76 0.99 8.24
C SER A 61 -9.32 1.45 8.43
N GLY A 62 -9.15 2.70 8.89
CA GLY A 62 -7.84 3.21 9.29
C GLY A 62 -7.64 4.68 8.95
N THR A 63 -6.38 5.04 8.73
CA THR A 63 -5.87 6.40 8.48
C THR A 63 -5.83 6.79 7.00
N PHE A 64 -6.57 6.06 6.18
CA PHE A 64 -6.74 6.33 4.75
C PHE A 64 -8.22 6.57 4.45
N GLU A 65 -8.51 7.51 3.55
CA GLU A 65 -9.86 7.71 3.00
C GLU A 65 -10.22 6.57 2.05
N ASN A 66 -9.25 6.13 1.25
CA ASN A 66 -9.33 4.93 0.44
C ASN A 66 -7.98 4.22 0.42
N PHE A 67 -8.03 2.89 0.30
CA PHE A 67 -6.88 2.07 -0.01
C PHE A 67 -7.33 0.83 -0.78
N SER A 68 -6.72 0.61 -1.93
CA SER A 68 -6.78 -0.63 -2.69
C SER A 68 -5.38 -0.98 -3.18
N ALA A 69 -5.04 -2.26 -3.11
CA ALA A 69 -3.86 -2.77 -3.78
C ALA A 69 -4.20 -4.09 -4.45
N ASP A 70 -3.74 -4.26 -5.68
CA ASP A 70 -3.88 -5.49 -6.45
C ASP A 70 -2.51 -6.00 -6.82
N LEU A 71 -2.33 -7.30 -6.63
CA LEU A 71 -1.13 -8.03 -6.96
C LEU A 71 -1.52 -9.13 -7.95
N ASP A 72 -1.24 -8.94 -9.23
CA ASP A 72 -1.48 -9.93 -10.27
C ASP A 72 -0.25 -10.83 -10.42
N LEU A 73 -0.51 -12.13 -10.51
CA LEU A 73 0.49 -13.19 -10.61
C LEU A 73 0.34 -13.85 -11.97
N GLU A 74 1.42 -13.83 -12.75
CA GLU A 74 1.48 -14.48 -14.05
C GLU A 74 2.71 -15.39 -14.13
N ASP A 75 2.55 -16.55 -14.74
CA ASP A 75 3.68 -17.44 -15.01
C ASP A 75 4.63 -16.77 -16.01
N TYR A 76 5.93 -16.75 -15.69
CA TYR A 76 6.95 -16.17 -16.55
C TYR A 76 8.22 -17.02 -16.55
N ASN A 77 8.36 -17.87 -17.57
CA ASN A 77 9.39 -18.90 -17.67
C ASN A 77 9.38 -19.80 -16.41
N ASP A 78 10.54 -19.97 -15.76
CA ASP A 78 10.68 -20.72 -14.50
C ASP A 78 10.39 -19.87 -13.25
N GLY A 79 9.68 -18.74 -13.42
CA GLY A 79 9.37 -17.79 -12.36
C GLY A 79 7.96 -17.22 -12.44
N THR A 80 7.70 -16.20 -11.62
CA THR A 80 6.41 -15.51 -11.56
C THR A 80 6.63 -14.03 -11.80
N LEU A 81 5.94 -13.48 -12.80
CA LEU A 81 5.80 -12.04 -12.97
C LEU A 81 4.76 -11.54 -11.96
N ILE A 82 5.14 -10.53 -11.19
CA ILE A 82 4.27 -9.90 -10.19
C ILE A 82 4.02 -8.46 -10.65
N SER A 83 2.79 -8.18 -11.05
CA SER A 83 2.33 -6.83 -11.36
C SER A 83 1.59 -6.28 -10.15
N TYR A 84 1.92 -5.05 -9.73
CA TYR A 84 1.28 -4.43 -8.57
C TYR A 84 0.67 -3.10 -8.96
N SER A 85 -0.54 -2.83 -8.45
CA SER A 85 -1.18 -1.52 -8.52
C SER A 85 -1.67 -1.13 -7.12
N VAL A 86 -1.57 0.16 -6.82
CA VAL A 86 -1.96 0.70 -5.51
C VAL A 86 -2.67 2.03 -5.73
N GLU A 87 -3.84 2.17 -5.15
CA GLU A 87 -4.52 3.44 -4.96
C GLU A 87 -4.65 3.68 -3.46
N ALA A 88 -4.15 4.81 -2.99
CA ALA A 88 -4.19 5.14 -1.57
C ALA A 88 -4.29 6.65 -1.37
N THR A 89 -5.35 7.07 -0.70
CA THR A 89 -5.57 8.47 -0.32
C THR A 89 -5.46 8.56 1.20
N PRO A 90 -4.36 9.10 1.75
CA PRO A 90 -4.24 9.26 3.19
C PRO A 90 -5.21 10.34 3.69
N SER A 91 -5.76 10.15 4.88
CA SER A 91 -6.63 11.16 5.52
C SER A 91 -5.85 12.31 6.18
N PHE A 92 -4.52 12.29 6.07
CA PHE A 92 -3.62 13.32 6.56
C PHE A 92 -2.99 14.08 5.39
N PRO A 93 -2.66 15.36 5.56
CA PRO A 93 -2.08 16.17 4.49
C PRO A 93 -0.75 15.56 4.04
N ILE A 94 -0.64 15.23 2.75
CA ILE A 94 0.66 14.93 2.15
C ILE A 94 1.31 16.26 1.82
N SER A 95 2.43 16.59 2.47
CA SER A 95 3.25 17.70 2.01
C SER A 95 3.93 17.31 0.70
N PHE A 96 3.31 17.66 -0.43
CA PHE A 96 4.05 17.77 -1.70
C PHE A 96 4.92 19.02 -1.58
N GLY A 97 6.23 18.82 -1.42
CA GLY A 97 7.16 19.93 -1.59
C GLY A 97 6.97 20.56 -2.97
N LEU A 98 7.01 21.89 -3.05
CA LEU A 98 6.98 22.66 -4.28
C LEU A 98 8.08 22.16 -5.23
N TYR A 99 7.74 21.44 -6.30
CA TYR A 99 8.67 21.15 -7.39
C TYR A 99 8.01 21.42 -8.74
N SER A 100 8.32 22.58 -9.32
CA SER A 100 8.29 22.78 -10.76
C SER A 100 9.60 22.25 -11.34
N THR A 101 9.59 21.07 -11.95
CA THR A 101 10.62 20.74 -12.95
C THR A 101 10.00 19.84 -14.01
N GLY A 102 9.87 20.38 -15.22
CA GLY A 102 9.36 19.67 -16.38
C GLY A 102 10.29 18.54 -16.81
N TYR A 103 9.68 17.44 -17.24
CA TYR A 103 10.36 16.38 -17.97
C TYR A 103 9.70 16.26 -19.33
N SER A 104 10.42 16.69 -20.38
CA SER A 104 10.16 16.28 -21.75
C SER A 104 10.56 14.81 -21.90
N VAL A 105 9.60 13.96 -22.27
CA VAL A 105 9.90 12.59 -22.69
C VAL A 105 10.41 12.66 -24.12
N GLY A 106 11.72 12.52 -24.30
CA GLY A 106 12.32 12.24 -25.60
C GLY A 106 12.16 10.75 -25.90
N ASN A 107 11.43 10.43 -26.97
CA ASN A 107 11.41 9.10 -27.56
C ASN A 107 12.72 8.84 -28.31
N ALA A 108 13.33 7.69 -28.06
CA ALA A 108 14.14 6.96 -29.03
C ALA A 108 14.05 5.47 -28.72
#